data_AF-A0A161JMM4-F1
#
_entry.id   AF-A0A161JMM4-F1
#
_cell.length_a   1.000
_cell.length_b   1.000
_cell.length_c   1.000
_cell.angle_alpha   90.00
_cell.angle_beta   90.00
_cell.angle_gamma   90.00
#
_symmetry.space_group_name_H-M   'P 1'
#
loop_
_entity.id
_entity.type
_entity.pdbx_description
1 polymer ?
#
loop_
_entity_poly.entity_id
_entity_poly.type
_entity_poly.pdbx_seq_one_letter_code
_entity_poly.pdbx_strand_id
1 'polypeptide(L)' 'MPASLPLWTGVLQAAEEWGCPPWEITGESPPGRVLWFLRRSVYQSEIARGQRDGSKHKKS' A
#
# COMPACT_ATOMS: atom_id res chain seq x y z
N MET A 1 6.24 -20.60 -3.76
CA MET A 1 5.45 -19.56 -4.44
C MET A 1 5.93 -18.22 -3.93
N PRO A 2 6.38 -17.28 -4.78
CA PRO A 2 6.64 -15.92 -4.30
C PRO A 2 5.35 -15.37 -3.67
N ALA A 3 5.45 -14.71 -2.54
CA ALA A 3 4.30 -14.08 -1.90
C ALA A 3 3.73 -13.04 -2.88
N SER A 4 2.57 -13.33 -3.46
CA SER A 4 1.90 -12.36 -4.33
C SER A 4 1.43 -11.20 -3.48
N LEU A 5 1.76 -9.98 -3.92
CA LEU A 5 1.26 -8.79 -3.25
C LEU A 5 -0.27 -8.77 -3.36
N PRO A 6 -0.97 -8.32 -2.30
CA PRO A 6 -2.40 -8.15 -2.36
C PRO A 6 -2.80 -7.20 -3.51
N LEU A 7 -3.85 -7.51 -4.26
CA LEU A 7 -4.27 -6.68 -5.42
C LEU A 7 -4.50 -5.21 -5.07
N TRP A 8 -4.92 -4.91 -3.83
CA TRP A 8 -5.15 -3.54 -3.37
C TRP A 8 -3.87 -2.69 -3.32
N THR A 9 -2.67 -3.29 -3.30
CA THR A 9 -1.42 -2.53 -3.36
C THR A 9 -1.23 -1.87 -4.73
N GLY A 10 -1.66 -2.54 -5.80
CA GLY A 10 -1.64 -1.96 -7.15
C GLY A 10 -2.58 -0.77 -7.28
N VAL A 11 -3.73 -0.83 -6.61
CA VAL A 11 -4.67 0.31 -6.55
C VAL A 11 -4.06 1.50 -5.80
N LEU A 12 -3.34 1.26 -4.70
CA LEU A 12 -2.63 2.35 -4.00
C LEU A 12 -1.56 3.00 -4.88
N GLN A 13 -0.83 2.21 -5.67
CA GLN A 13 0.17 2.73 -6.59
C GLN A 13 -0.46 3.57 -7.71
N ALA A 14 -1.57 3.10 -8.30
CA ALA A 14 -2.31 3.88 -9.29
C ALA A 14 -2.88 5.18 -8.71
N ALA A 15 -3.39 5.14 -7.47
CA ALA A 15 -3.88 6.32 -6.75
C ALA A 15 -2.80 7.38 -6.52
N GLU A 16 -1.58 6.96 -6.22
CA GLU A 16 -0.44 7.87 -6.07
C GLU A 16 -0.02 8.50 -7.40
N GLU A 17 0.06 7.71 -8.47
CA GLU A 17 0.43 8.18 -9.81
C GLU A 17 -0.60 9.14 -10.41
N TRP A 18 -1.89 8.85 -10.24
CA TRP A 18 -2.98 9.64 -10.81
C TRP A 18 -3.42 10.80 -9.93
N GLY A 19 -2.90 10.89 -8.69
CA GLY A 19 -3.25 11.94 -7.75
C GLY A 19 -4.71 11.91 -7.28
N CYS A 20 -5.37 10.75 -7.37
CA CYS A 20 -6.76 10.56 -6.98
C CYS A 20 -6.89 9.51 -5.86
N PRO A 21 -7.95 9.54 -5.06
CA PRO A 21 -8.11 8.57 -4.00
C PRO A 21 -8.50 7.18 -4.52
N PRO A 22 -8.12 6.09 -3.84
CA PRO A 22 -8.34 4.72 -4.32
C PRO A 22 -9.80 4.35 -4.60
N TRP A 23 -10.76 4.92 -3.85
CA TRP A 23 -12.19 4.66 -4.04
C TRP A 23 -12.76 5.29 -5.32
N GLU A 24 -12.12 6.33 -5.87
CA GLU A 24 -12.50 6.87 -7.18
C GLU A 24 -12.06 5.94 -8.31
N ILE A 25 -10.98 5.17 -8.11
CA ILE A 25 -10.50 4.17 -9.07
C ILE A 25 -11.39 2.93 -9.07
N THR A 26 -11.80 2.46 -7.90
CA THR A 26 -12.61 1.23 -7.76
C THR A 26 -14.11 1.47 -7.82
N GLY A 27 -14.56 2.73 -7.80
CA GLY A 27 -15.98 3.09 -7.75
C GLY A 27 -16.65 2.74 -6.43
N GLU A 28 -15.89 2.62 -5.34
CA GLU A 28 -16.41 2.23 -4.02
C GLU A 28 -17.12 3.39 -3.30
N SER A 29 -18.26 3.08 -2.69
CA SER A 29 -19.06 4.00 -1.87
C SER A 29 -18.33 4.49 -0.60
N PRO A 30 -18.80 5.57 0.07
CA PRO A 30 -18.15 6.20 1.22
C PRO A 30 -17.67 5.26 2.36
N PRO A 31 -18.34 4.14 2.70
CA PRO A 31 -17.84 3.19 3.70
C PRO A 31 -16.46 2.60 3.38
N GLY A 32 -16.07 2.54 2.10
CA GLY A 32 -14.77 2.04 1.66
C GLY A 32 -13.59 2.97 1.99
N ARG A 33 -13.85 4.26 2.29
CA ARG A 33 -12.79 5.26 2.53
C ARG A 33 -11.91 4.91 3.74
N VAL A 34 -12.53 4.48 4.84
CA VAL A 34 -11.80 4.08 6.05
C VAL A 34 -10.96 2.83 5.80
N LEU A 35 -11.49 1.88 5.03
CA LEU A 35 -10.75 0.67 4.67
C LEU A 35 -9.51 1.01 3.84
N TRP A 36 -9.61 1.94 2.89
CA TRP A 36 -8.46 2.40 2.10
C TRP A 36 -7.43 3.14 2.95
N PHE A 37 -7.86 3.91 3.94
CA PHE A 37 -6.96 4.50 4.92
C PHE A 37 -6.19 3.42 5.70
N LEU A 38 -6.87 2.40 6.23
CA LEU A 38 -6.23 1.30 6.95
C LEU A 38 -5.25 0.52 6.06
N ARG A 39 -5.64 0.22 4.82
CA ARG A 39 -4.77 -0.43 3.82
C ARG A 39 -3.49 0.38 3.59
N ARG A 40 -3.62 1.70 3.43
CA ARG A 40 -2.47 2.60 3.23
C ARG A 40 -1.53 2.61 4.45
N SER A 41 -2.08 2.63 5.66
CA SER A 41 -1.29 2.57 6.90
C SER A 41 -0.50 1.27 7.03
N VAL A 42 -1.10 0.13 6.68
CA VAL A 42 -0.41 -1.17 6.66
C VAL A 42 0.69 -1.16 5.60
N TYR A 43 0.39 -0.69 4.39
CA TYR A 43 1.38 -0.60 3.31
C TYR A 43 2.60 0.22 3.72
N GLN A 44 2.42 1.42 4.26
CA GLN A 44 3.51 2.26 4.72
C GLN A 44 4.33 1.60 5.84
N SER A 45 3.67 0.91 6.76
CA SER A 45 4.33 0.18 7.85
C SER A 45 5.21 -0.96 7.33
N GLU A 46 4.75 -1.70 6.32
CA GLU A 46 5.52 -2.78 5.69
C GLU A 46 6.71 -2.24 4.88
N ILE A 47 6.53 -1.15 4.13
CA ILE A 47 7.65 -0.48 3.44
C ILE A 47 8.72 -0.03 4.45
N ALA A 48 8.31 0.61 5.56
CA ALA A 48 9.23 1.04 6.60
C ALA A 48 9.93 -0.13 7.30
N ARG A 49 9.25 -1.27 7.49
CA ARG A 49 9.87 -2.52 7.99
C ARG A 49 10.93 -3.04 7.02
N GLY A 50 10.59 -3.17 5.74
CA GLY A 50 11.52 -3.63 4.70
C GLY A 50 12.77 -2.74 4.59
N GLN A 51 12.62 -1.42 4.68
CA GLN A 51 13.75 -0.48 4.69
C GLN A 51 14.67 -0.65 5.90
N ARG A 52 14.11 -0.91 7.09
CA ARG A 52 14.90 -1.18 8.30
C ARG A 52 15.66 -2.49 8.21
N ASP A 53 15.03 -3.54 7.71
CA ASP A 53 15.66 -4.86 7.59
C ASP A 53 16.74 -4.89 6.50
N GLY A 54 16.50 -4.22 5.37
CA GLY A 54 17.51 -4.03 4.32
C GLY A 54 18.72 -3.20 4.78
N SER A 55 18.49 -2.19 5.63
CA SER A 55 19.57 -1.38 6.21
C SER A 55 20.45 -2.15 7.20
N LYS A 56 19.90 -3.17 7.88
CA LYS A 56 20.66 -4.05 8.77
C LYS A 56 21.53 -5.04 7.97
N HIS A 57 21.03 -5.57 6.87
CA HIS A 57 21.80 -6.50 6.02
C HIS A 57 22.94 -5.85 5.24
N LYS A 58 22.87 -4.54 4.97
CA LYS A 58 23.94 -3.79 4.29
C LYS A 58 25.14 -3.41 5.18
N LYS A 59 25.04 -3.61 6.50
CA LYS A 59 26.06 -3.25 7.49
C LYS A 59 26.79 -4.44 8.12
N SER A 60 26.53 -5.67 7.65
CA SER A 60 27.21 -6.89 8.10
C SER A 60 28.19 -7.42 7.07
#